data_AF-A0A0H2RFY4-F1
#
_entry.id   AF-A0A0H2RFY4-F1
#
_cell.length_a   1.000
_cell.length_b   1.000
_cell.length_c   1.000
_cell.angle_alpha   90.00
_cell.angle_beta   90.00
_cell.angle_gamma   90.00
#
_symmetry.space_group_name_H-M   'P 1'
#
loop_
_entity.id
_entity.type
_entity.pdbx_description
1 polymer ?
#
loop_
_entity_poly.entity_id
_entity_poly.type
_entity_poly.pdbx_seq_one_letter_code
_entity_poly.pdbx_strand_id
1 'polypeptide(L)'
;MDVDAKAPKETQFFDAEYCPSISFLLPDSVIEKILCLITLLPTERWLGMMYASRYFHSQLVSEFLSRSPIILRSKPKLSASHAERGEELELEFTSVEATRTLKHLHQYSSLSSVHSLIFVISGASVEQEEQVENITNFFALSLPGCDGIEEIYVSVESPDDGAYLDVMKAIVLSSAVIQSGCRKLSFDSYHVGNHIGFGPLPSNTLLTATRLESLAIGSSLLEEYLFQRWIEGVLQNAPALASLSLQIPGVAKASNMKGLSPGPPPWRLSFRAPLLQHLSLEGFDVAVLAVIISCHPDIKSLELNRIGWTESTLDPHLRLPSLMLISGQANDVDHLLRAVEMPTIGMDIDLRLGDSWDFEEGPMIFDAMSHLALMHTLASSFLPIRSLGIVFPSLECFTEPFFPTDPQTARPETCLEVETIYIELQRVKECDVLSLLVSIS
;
A
#
# COMPACT_ATOMS: atom_id res chain seq x y z
N MET A 1 -44.38 -11.93 26.44
CA MET A 1 -43.22 -12.66 25.86
C MET A 1 -43.56 -12.81 24.39
N ASP A 2 -43.37 -11.74 23.64
CA ASP A 2 -43.58 -11.68 22.20
C ASP A 2 -42.20 -11.77 21.55
N VAL A 3 -42.01 -12.80 20.73
CA VAL A 3 -40.82 -12.96 19.90
C VAL A 3 -41.23 -12.58 18.48
N ASP A 4 -41.05 -11.31 18.17
CA ASP A 4 -41.10 -10.76 16.81
C ASP A 4 -39.80 -11.14 16.09
N ALA A 5 -39.83 -12.21 15.30
CA ALA A 5 -38.77 -12.55 14.36
C ALA A 5 -39.06 -11.85 13.02
N LYS A 6 -38.57 -10.61 12.87
CA LYS A 6 -38.48 -9.95 11.56
C LYS A 6 -37.43 -10.67 10.72
N ALA A 7 -37.87 -11.29 9.62
CA ALA A 7 -37.00 -11.70 8.53
C ALA A 7 -36.27 -10.47 7.93
N PRO A 8 -35.01 -10.60 7.50
CA PRO A 8 -34.32 -9.51 6.82
C PRO A 8 -34.97 -9.29 5.46
N LYS A 9 -35.26 -8.02 5.15
CA LYS A 9 -35.72 -7.59 3.83
C LYS A 9 -34.57 -7.77 2.84
N GLU A 10 -34.73 -8.69 1.90
CA GLU A 10 -33.95 -8.70 0.66
C GLU A 10 -34.16 -7.37 -0.05
N THR A 11 -33.09 -6.58 -0.15
CA THR A 11 -33.03 -5.38 -0.98
C THR A 11 -33.10 -5.80 -2.45
N GLN A 12 -34.27 -5.58 -3.06
CA GLN A 12 -34.47 -5.67 -4.50
C GLN A 12 -33.61 -4.61 -5.20
N PHE A 13 -32.53 -5.04 -5.86
CA PHE A 13 -31.68 -4.21 -6.72
C PHE A 13 -31.74 -4.69 -8.17
N PHE A 14 -32.90 -4.76 -8.82
CA PHE A 14 -32.96 -4.88 -10.28
C PHE A 14 -34.30 -4.36 -10.82
N ASP A 15 -34.35 -3.07 -11.14
CA ASP A 15 -35.29 -2.54 -12.12
C ASP A 15 -34.52 -1.67 -13.12
N ALA A 16 -34.22 -2.26 -14.28
CA ALA A 16 -33.88 -1.54 -15.49
C ALA A 16 -34.41 -2.34 -16.68
N GLU A 17 -35.40 -1.74 -17.33
CA GLU A 17 -36.24 -2.26 -18.40
C GLU A 17 -35.50 -2.57 -19.72
N TYR A 18 -35.95 -3.66 -20.36
CA TYR A 18 -35.98 -3.96 -21.81
C TYR A 18 -34.71 -4.26 -22.63
N CYS A 19 -34.52 -5.54 -22.97
CA CYS A 19 -34.72 -6.08 -24.34
C CYS A 19 -34.86 -7.64 -24.31
N PRO A 20 -35.85 -8.26 -24.97
CA PRO A 20 -36.21 -9.67 -24.80
C PRO A 20 -35.35 -10.57 -25.69
N SER A 21 -34.11 -10.85 -25.28
CA SER A 21 -33.28 -11.86 -25.95
C SER A 21 -33.73 -13.26 -25.52
N ILE A 22 -34.63 -13.84 -26.31
CA ILE A 22 -35.00 -15.27 -26.35
C ILE A 22 -35.18 -15.87 -24.94
N SER A 23 -36.37 -15.61 -24.40
CA SER A 23 -36.93 -16.34 -23.26
C SER A 23 -36.75 -17.85 -23.46
N PHE A 24 -35.90 -18.45 -22.63
CA PHE A 24 -35.98 -19.88 -22.32
C PHE A 24 -37.42 -20.15 -21.86
N LEU A 25 -38.26 -20.71 -22.73
CA LEU A 25 -39.62 -21.18 -22.41
C LEU A 25 -39.54 -22.50 -21.61
N LEU A 26 -38.71 -22.54 -20.56
CA LEU A 26 -38.72 -23.64 -19.61
C LEU A 26 -39.56 -23.20 -18.41
N PRO A 27 -40.49 -24.04 -17.93
CA PRO A 27 -41.17 -23.78 -16.67
C PRO A 27 -40.15 -23.60 -15.54
N ASP A 28 -40.43 -22.73 -14.56
CA ASP A 28 -39.53 -22.46 -13.43
C ASP A 28 -39.11 -23.74 -12.70
N SER A 29 -40.01 -24.72 -12.57
CA SER A 29 -39.72 -26.03 -11.98
C SER A 29 -38.69 -26.86 -12.76
N VAL A 30 -38.55 -26.65 -14.07
CA VAL A 30 -37.51 -27.27 -14.89
C VAL A 30 -36.20 -26.51 -14.73
N ILE A 31 -36.27 -25.18 -14.67
CA ILE A 31 -35.12 -24.31 -14.43
C ILE A 31 -34.47 -24.60 -13.07
N GLU A 32 -35.26 -24.69 -11.99
CA GLU A 32 -34.78 -25.07 -10.65
C GLU A 32 -34.12 -26.45 -10.66
N LYS A 33 -34.68 -27.42 -11.37
CA LYS A 33 -34.06 -28.75 -11.51
C LYS A 33 -32.73 -28.70 -12.26
N ILE A 34 -32.63 -27.88 -13.32
CA ILE A 34 -31.39 -27.68 -14.04
C ILE A 34 -30.35 -27.02 -13.12
N LEU A 35 -30.72 -25.97 -12.38
CA LEU A 35 -29.85 -25.32 -11.40
C LEU A 35 -29.38 -26.30 -10.34
N CYS A 36 -30.29 -27.09 -9.75
CA CYS A 36 -29.95 -28.12 -8.78
C CYS A 36 -28.96 -29.14 -9.36
N LEU A 37 -29.18 -29.61 -10.60
CA LEU A 37 -28.27 -30.54 -11.28
C LEU A 37 -26.90 -29.91 -11.56
N ILE A 38 -26.85 -28.64 -11.94
CA ILE A 38 -25.60 -27.91 -12.15
C ILE A 38 -24.84 -27.83 -10.82
N THR A 39 -25.52 -27.51 -9.71
CA THR A 39 -24.87 -27.37 -8.39
C THR A 39 -24.27 -28.66 -7.82
N LEU A 40 -24.59 -29.81 -8.43
CA LEU A 40 -24.00 -31.11 -8.12
C LEU A 40 -22.72 -31.41 -8.92
N LEU A 41 -22.44 -30.64 -9.97
CA LEU A 41 -21.20 -30.76 -10.73
C LEU A 41 -20.04 -30.05 -10.00
N PRO A 42 -18.79 -30.44 -10.28
CA PRO A 42 -17.63 -29.62 -9.90
C PRO A 42 -17.77 -28.19 -10.41
N THR A 43 -17.37 -27.19 -9.59
CA THR A 43 -17.58 -25.75 -9.86
C THR A 43 -16.94 -25.29 -11.17
N GLU A 44 -15.87 -25.97 -11.62
CA GLU A 44 -15.21 -25.69 -12.89
C GLU A 44 -16.13 -25.93 -14.10
N ARG A 45 -17.17 -26.77 -13.94
CA ARG A 45 -18.14 -27.08 -15.00
C ARG A 45 -19.34 -26.14 -15.02
N TRP A 46 -19.54 -25.33 -13.98
CA TRP A 46 -20.68 -24.42 -13.89
C TRP A 46 -20.53 -23.26 -14.87
N LEU A 47 -19.30 -22.88 -15.11
CA LEU A 47 -18.91 -21.71 -15.89
C LEU A 47 -19.47 -21.74 -17.31
N GLY A 48 -19.35 -22.86 -18.04
CA GLY A 48 -19.96 -23.01 -19.36
C GLY A 48 -21.48 -22.80 -19.35
N MET A 49 -22.16 -23.16 -18.26
CA MET A 49 -23.59 -22.95 -18.07
C MET A 49 -23.94 -21.52 -17.65
N MET A 50 -23.11 -20.91 -16.79
CA MET A 50 -23.22 -19.51 -16.42
C MET A 50 -23.06 -18.60 -17.64
N TYR A 51 -22.12 -18.91 -18.55
CA TYR A 51 -21.93 -18.12 -19.78
C TYR A 51 -22.94 -18.43 -20.89
N ALA A 52 -23.66 -19.56 -20.81
CA ALA A 52 -24.69 -19.88 -21.79
C ALA A 52 -25.96 -19.01 -21.64
N SER A 53 -26.19 -18.39 -20.49
CA SER A 53 -27.38 -17.57 -20.23
C SER A 53 -27.19 -16.60 -19.06
N ARG A 54 -27.61 -15.33 -19.25
CA ARG A 54 -27.67 -14.31 -18.19
C ARG A 54 -28.54 -14.74 -17.01
N TYR A 55 -29.57 -15.56 -17.24
CA TYR A 55 -30.41 -16.09 -16.17
C TYR A 55 -29.63 -17.06 -15.29
N PHE A 56 -29.02 -18.10 -15.87
CA PHE A 56 -28.22 -19.08 -15.12
C PHE A 56 -27.04 -18.40 -14.41
N HIS A 57 -26.43 -17.40 -15.06
CA HIS A 57 -25.44 -16.55 -14.45
C HIS A 57 -25.92 -15.90 -13.15
N SER A 58 -27.05 -15.18 -13.18
CA SER A 58 -27.58 -14.48 -11.99
C SER A 58 -27.89 -15.42 -10.83
N GLN A 59 -28.33 -16.65 -11.14
CA GLN A 59 -28.72 -17.64 -10.14
C GLN A 59 -27.51 -18.39 -9.57
N LEU A 60 -26.47 -18.61 -10.37
CA LEU A 60 -25.32 -19.42 -9.97
C LEU A 60 -24.15 -18.59 -9.46
N VAL A 61 -24.05 -17.28 -9.76
CA VAL A 61 -22.84 -16.54 -9.42
C VAL A 61 -22.60 -16.40 -7.91
N SER A 62 -23.64 -16.12 -7.13
CA SER A 62 -23.48 -16.03 -5.67
C SER A 62 -22.98 -17.35 -5.09
N GLU A 63 -23.51 -18.47 -5.60
CA GLU A 63 -23.11 -19.82 -5.18
C GLU A 63 -21.73 -20.20 -5.73
N PHE A 64 -21.38 -19.75 -6.94
CA PHE A 64 -20.06 -19.96 -7.54
C PHE A 64 -18.99 -19.20 -6.75
N LEU A 65 -19.26 -17.95 -6.38
CA LEU A 65 -18.37 -17.14 -5.55
C LEU A 65 -18.28 -17.71 -4.13
N SER A 66 -19.39 -18.16 -3.52
CA SER A 66 -19.37 -18.77 -2.18
C SER A 66 -18.59 -20.08 -2.12
N ARG A 67 -18.49 -20.81 -3.24
CA ARG A 67 -17.73 -22.05 -3.38
C ARG A 67 -16.33 -21.85 -3.97
N SER A 68 -16.02 -20.65 -4.47
CA SER A 68 -14.67 -20.32 -4.91
C SER A 68 -13.88 -19.84 -3.69
N PRO A 69 -12.57 -20.11 -3.61
CA PRO A 69 -11.72 -19.59 -2.54
C PRO A 69 -11.41 -18.08 -2.75
N ILE A 70 -12.41 -17.32 -3.20
CA ILE A 70 -12.35 -15.87 -3.38
C ILE A 70 -13.05 -15.25 -2.17
N ILE A 71 -12.41 -14.25 -1.57
CA ILE A 71 -12.98 -13.55 -0.42
C ILE A 71 -13.58 -12.24 -0.93
N LEU A 72 -14.89 -12.06 -0.75
CA LEU A 72 -15.57 -10.80 -1.01
C LEU A 72 -15.58 -9.97 0.28
N ARG A 73 -15.04 -8.76 0.23
CA ARG A 73 -15.07 -7.80 1.34
C ARG A 73 -15.92 -6.60 0.95
N SER A 74 -16.67 -6.08 1.93
CA SER A 74 -17.35 -4.80 1.80
C SER A 74 -16.56 -3.75 2.56
N LYS A 75 -16.19 -2.68 1.88
CA LYS A 75 -15.51 -1.53 2.43
C LYS A 75 -16.50 -0.36 2.46
N PRO A 76 -16.66 0.34 3.59
CA PRO A 76 -17.46 1.55 3.61
C PRO A 76 -16.83 2.57 2.66
N LYS A 77 -17.63 3.11 1.73
CA LYS A 77 -17.18 4.15 0.80
C LYS A 77 -16.78 5.39 1.58
N LEU A 78 -15.48 5.65 1.68
CA LEU A 78 -14.92 6.85 2.30
C LEU A 78 -14.97 8.01 1.29
N SER A 79 -16.18 8.44 0.90
CA SER A 79 -16.35 9.68 0.14
C SER A 79 -16.34 10.88 1.08
N ALA A 80 -15.55 11.91 0.75
CA ALA A 80 -15.55 13.21 1.42
C ALA A 80 -16.89 13.97 1.32
N SER A 81 -17.88 13.44 0.59
CA SER A 81 -19.23 14.01 0.50
C SER A 81 -20.23 13.11 1.23
N HIS A 82 -20.87 13.65 2.27
CA HIS A 82 -21.88 12.98 3.11
C HIS A 82 -23.17 12.52 2.40
N ALA A 83 -23.21 12.47 1.06
CA ALA A 83 -24.43 12.27 0.29
C ALA A 83 -24.68 10.82 -0.17
N GLU A 84 -23.66 9.95 -0.24
CA GLU A 84 -23.85 8.56 -0.68
C GLU A 84 -23.14 7.57 0.25
N ARG A 85 -23.90 7.02 1.22
CA ARG A 85 -23.48 5.80 1.94
C ARG A 85 -23.57 4.63 0.97
N GLY A 86 -22.52 4.43 0.18
CA GLY A 86 -22.31 3.22 -0.62
C GLY A 86 -21.36 2.26 0.08
N GLU A 87 -21.46 0.98 -0.25
CA GLU A 87 -20.43 -0.02 0.04
C GLU A 87 -19.62 -0.24 -1.25
N GLU A 88 -18.30 -0.17 -1.14
CA GLU A 88 -17.38 -0.56 -2.21
C GLU A 88 -17.01 -2.02 -2.00
N LEU A 89 -17.00 -2.81 -3.08
CA LEU A 89 -16.67 -4.22 -3.00
C LEU A 89 -15.19 -4.44 -3.35
N GLU A 90 -14.54 -5.28 -2.56
CA GLU A 90 -13.17 -5.75 -2.78
C GLU A 90 -13.19 -7.26 -3.00
N LEU A 91 -12.44 -7.73 -3.99
CA LEU A 91 -12.23 -9.17 -4.23
C LEU A 91 -10.81 -9.55 -3.89
N GLU A 92 -10.65 -10.56 -3.04
CA GLU A 92 -9.36 -11.09 -2.64
C GLU A 92 -9.15 -12.53 -3.13
N PHE A 93 -7.98 -12.79 -3.71
CA PHE A 93 -7.55 -14.07 -4.27
C PHE A 93 -6.29 -14.54 -3.54
N THR A 94 -6.41 -15.58 -2.72
CA THR A 94 -5.33 -16.05 -1.82
C THR A 94 -4.76 -17.43 -2.17
N SER A 95 -5.31 -18.13 -3.16
CA SER A 95 -4.85 -19.48 -3.54
C SER A 95 -4.68 -19.64 -5.05
N VAL A 96 -4.00 -20.72 -5.48
CA VAL A 96 -3.90 -21.09 -6.89
C VAL A 96 -5.28 -21.33 -7.49
N GLU A 97 -6.15 -22.04 -6.78
CA GLU A 97 -7.53 -22.27 -7.22
C GLU A 97 -8.29 -20.96 -7.38
N ALA A 98 -8.09 -19.99 -6.48
CA ALA A 98 -8.71 -18.67 -6.58
C ALA A 98 -8.22 -17.95 -7.85
N THR A 99 -6.92 -17.90 -8.10
CA THR A 99 -6.38 -17.23 -9.30
C THR A 99 -6.76 -17.94 -10.59
N ARG A 100 -6.93 -19.27 -10.60
CA ARG A 100 -7.47 -20.01 -11.75
C ARG A 100 -8.88 -19.57 -12.13
N THR A 101 -9.65 -18.99 -11.20
CA THR A 101 -10.98 -18.43 -11.51
C THR A 101 -10.91 -17.12 -12.30
N LEU A 102 -9.77 -16.41 -12.32
CA LEU A 102 -9.62 -15.12 -13.02
C LEU A 102 -9.88 -15.22 -14.52
N LYS A 103 -9.50 -16.33 -15.15
CA LYS A 103 -9.78 -16.59 -16.58
C LYS A 103 -11.28 -16.58 -16.92
N HIS A 104 -12.12 -16.70 -15.90
CA HIS A 104 -13.58 -16.68 -16.00
C HIS A 104 -14.14 -15.28 -15.68
N LEU A 105 -13.47 -14.49 -14.84
CA LEU A 105 -13.93 -13.15 -14.44
C LEU A 105 -13.92 -12.11 -15.59
N HIS A 106 -13.22 -12.35 -16.69
CA HIS A 106 -13.13 -11.41 -17.83
C HIS A 106 -14.45 -11.10 -18.54
N GLN A 107 -15.43 -12.00 -18.44
CA GLN A 107 -16.72 -11.85 -19.10
C GLN A 107 -17.80 -11.30 -18.16
N TYR A 108 -17.39 -10.81 -16.99
CA TYR A 108 -18.29 -10.48 -15.90
C TYR A 108 -18.63 -8.97 -15.89
N SER A 109 -19.79 -8.62 -16.46
CA SER A 109 -20.29 -7.23 -16.47
C SER A 109 -20.57 -6.66 -15.07
N SER A 110 -20.69 -7.53 -14.06
CA SER A 110 -21.00 -7.16 -12.67
C SER A 110 -19.73 -6.93 -11.82
N LEU A 111 -18.54 -6.91 -12.43
CA LEU A 111 -17.34 -6.31 -11.80
C LEU A 111 -17.45 -4.78 -11.72
N SER A 112 -18.46 -4.19 -12.34
CA SER A 112 -18.73 -2.74 -12.27
C SER A 112 -18.94 -2.20 -10.85
N SER A 113 -19.28 -3.05 -9.88
CA SER A 113 -19.39 -2.68 -8.46
C SER A 113 -18.13 -2.99 -7.63
N VAL A 114 -17.13 -3.65 -8.23
CA VAL A 114 -15.86 -4.00 -7.58
C VAL A 114 -14.87 -2.88 -7.82
N HIS A 115 -14.45 -2.23 -6.74
CA HIS A 115 -13.54 -1.09 -6.77
C HIS A 115 -12.07 -1.51 -6.65
N SER A 116 -11.82 -2.60 -5.90
CA SER A 116 -10.47 -3.08 -5.64
C SER A 116 -10.29 -4.59 -5.80
N LEU A 117 -9.09 -4.98 -6.22
CA LEU A 117 -8.64 -6.37 -6.31
C LEU A 117 -7.41 -6.57 -5.42
N ILE A 118 -7.42 -7.63 -4.62
CA ILE A 118 -6.33 -8.02 -3.73
C ILE A 118 -5.83 -9.39 -4.16
N PHE A 119 -4.54 -9.52 -4.43
CA PHE A 119 -3.89 -10.77 -4.76
C PHE A 119 -2.87 -11.11 -3.69
N VAL A 120 -3.00 -12.28 -3.08
CA VAL A 120 -2.00 -12.85 -2.19
C VAL A 120 -1.37 -14.05 -2.89
N ILE A 121 -0.11 -13.89 -3.28
CA ILE A 121 0.70 -14.89 -3.97
C ILE A 121 1.48 -15.65 -2.90
N SER A 122 1.20 -16.93 -2.74
CA SER A 122 1.67 -17.75 -1.63
C SER A 122 1.78 -19.21 -2.04
N GLY A 123 2.35 -20.05 -1.18
CA GLY A 123 2.55 -21.47 -1.45
C GLY A 123 3.90 -21.80 -2.08
N ALA A 124 4.01 -22.98 -2.68
CA ALA A 124 5.26 -23.46 -3.26
C ALA A 124 5.64 -22.68 -4.52
N SER A 125 6.91 -22.73 -4.93
CA SER A 125 7.39 -22.04 -6.14
C SER A 125 6.49 -22.25 -7.36
N VAL A 126 6.14 -23.50 -7.69
CA VAL A 126 5.27 -23.83 -8.84
C VAL A 126 3.88 -23.19 -8.73
N GLU A 127 3.34 -23.12 -7.51
CA GLU A 127 2.04 -22.52 -7.22
C GLU A 127 2.08 -21.00 -7.43
N GLN A 128 3.11 -20.34 -6.89
CA GLN A 128 3.34 -18.92 -7.08
C GLN A 128 3.53 -18.57 -8.57
N GLU A 129 4.27 -19.39 -9.32
CA GLU A 129 4.44 -19.21 -10.75
C GLU A 129 3.10 -19.27 -11.49
N GLU A 130 2.26 -20.25 -11.16
CA GLU A 130 0.93 -20.38 -11.74
C GLU A 130 0.01 -19.21 -11.35
N GLN A 131 0.06 -18.75 -10.10
CA GLN A 131 -0.69 -17.57 -9.66
C GLN A 131 -0.28 -16.32 -10.44
N VAL A 132 1.03 -16.05 -10.54
CA VAL A 132 1.56 -14.91 -11.29
C VAL A 132 1.14 -14.97 -12.76
N GLU A 133 1.21 -16.15 -13.38
CA GLU A 133 0.77 -16.34 -14.76
C GLU A 133 -0.73 -16.08 -14.91
N ASN A 134 -1.57 -16.63 -14.03
CA ASN A 134 -3.01 -16.43 -14.04
C ASN A 134 -3.39 -14.94 -13.89
N ILE A 135 -2.74 -14.22 -12.97
CA ILE A 135 -2.99 -12.79 -12.73
C ILE A 135 -2.48 -11.95 -13.91
N THR A 136 -1.28 -12.23 -14.41
CA THR A 136 -0.72 -11.52 -15.57
C THR A 136 -1.60 -11.70 -16.80
N ASN A 137 -2.02 -12.94 -17.09
CA ASN A 137 -2.93 -13.23 -18.19
C ASN A 137 -4.27 -12.52 -18.00
N PHE A 138 -4.72 -12.34 -16.76
CA PHE A 138 -5.95 -11.60 -16.48
C PHE A 138 -5.87 -10.14 -16.91
N PHE A 139 -4.78 -9.46 -16.59
CA PHE A 139 -4.61 -8.08 -17.01
C PHE A 139 -4.23 -7.96 -18.49
N ALA A 140 -3.49 -8.93 -19.05
CA ALA A 140 -3.12 -8.92 -20.46
C ALA A 140 -4.31 -9.13 -21.42
N LEU A 141 -5.32 -9.90 -21.00
CA LEU A 141 -6.54 -10.16 -21.78
C LEU A 141 -7.64 -9.12 -21.53
N SER A 142 -7.41 -8.14 -20.64
CA SER A 142 -8.39 -7.10 -20.31
C SER A 142 -8.51 -6.04 -21.43
N LEU A 143 -9.60 -6.13 -22.21
CA LEU A 143 -10.17 -5.14 -23.12
C LEU A 143 -11.67 -5.02 -22.79
N PRO A 144 -12.36 -3.94 -23.22
CA PRO A 144 -13.00 -2.91 -22.38
C PRO A 144 -14.01 -3.45 -21.35
N GLY A 145 -13.92 -3.02 -20.08
CA GLY A 145 -14.90 -3.40 -19.04
C GLY A 145 -14.38 -3.35 -17.59
N CYS A 146 -13.07 -3.29 -17.38
CA CYS A 146 -12.46 -3.09 -16.05
C CYS A 146 -12.44 -1.62 -15.60
N ASP A 147 -13.23 -0.74 -16.23
CA ASP A 147 -13.21 0.71 -15.99
C ASP A 147 -13.56 1.10 -14.53
N GLY A 148 -14.17 0.19 -13.78
CA GLY A 148 -14.53 0.38 -12.37
C GLY A 148 -13.48 -0.08 -11.35
N ILE A 149 -12.47 -0.87 -11.75
CA ILE A 149 -11.42 -1.33 -10.83
C ILE A 149 -10.34 -0.25 -10.77
N GLU A 150 -10.29 0.48 -9.65
CA GLU A 150 -9.35 1.59 -9.47
C GLU A 150 -8.12 1.20 -8.65
N GLU A 151 -8.25 0.24 -7.74
CA GLU A 151 -7.20 -0.12 -6.78
C GLU A 151 -6.79 -1.59 -6.90
N ILE A 152 -5.49 -1.85 -7.02
CA ILE A 152 -4.95 -3.20 -7.12
C ILE A 152 -3.84 -3.37 -6.09
N TYR A 153 -3.98 -4.41 -5.27
CA TYR A 153 -3.03 -4.77 -4.23
C TYR A 153 -2.46 -6.15 -4.56
N VAL A 154 -1.13 -6.27 -4.57
CA VAL A 154 -0.41 -7.52 -4.80
C VAL A 154 0.53 -7.73 -3.62
N SER A 155 0.30 -8.79 -2.86
CA SER A 155 1.16 -9.22 -1.77
C SER A 155 1.79 -10.57 -2.14
N VAL A 156 3.10 -10.70 -1.93
CA VAL A 156 3.86 -11.93 -2.15
C VAL A 156 4.38 -12.41 -0.79
N GLU A 157 3.84 -13.52 -0.33
CA GLU A 157 4.26 -14.17 0.91
C GLU A 157 5.48 -15.07 0.62
N SER A 158 6.53 -14.93 1.43
CA SER A 158 7.67 -15.84 1.38
C SER A 158 7.22 -17.21 1.88
N PRO A 159 7.46 -18.31 1.13
CA PRO A 159 7.38 -19.62 1.72
C PRO A 159 8.57 -19.82 2.65
N ASP A 160 8.37 -20.59 3.72
CA ASP A 160 9.45 -21.04 4.63
C ASP A 160 10.60 -21.75 3.88
N ASP A 161 10.30 -22.27 2.68
CA ASP A 161 11.22 -23.01 1.82
C ASP A 161 12.03 -22.15 0.82
N GLY A 162 11.95 -20.81 0.89
CA GLY A 162 12.85 -19.92 0.15
C GLY A 162 12.62 -19.89 -1.37
N ALA A 163 11.37 -20.06 -1.83
CA ALA A 163 11.01 -19.75 -3.22
C ALA A 163 10.89 -18.24 -3.40
N TYR A 164 11.54 -17.72 -4.43
CA TYR A 164 11.66 -16.30 -4.70
C TYR A 164 10.88 -15.92 -5.95
N LEU A 165 10.11 -14.83 -5.90
CA LEU A 165 9.50 -14.25 -7.09
C LEU A 165 10.59 -13.64 -7.98
N ASP A 166 10.79 -14.21 -9.16
CA ASP A 166 11.75 -13.67 -10.14
C ASP A 166 11.46 -12.20 -10.49
N VAL A 167 12.51 -11.36 -10.55
CA VAL A 167 12.42 -9.93 -10.86
C VAL A 167 11.65 -9.66 -12.16
N MET A 168 11.88 -10.46 -13.20
CA MET A 168 11.19 -10.30 -14.49
C MET A 168 9.72 -10.64 -14.36
N LYS A 169 9.36 -11.65 -13.55
CA LYS A 169 7.96 -11.98 -13.27
C LYS A 169 7.25 -10.86 -12.51
N ALA A 170 7.91 -10.28 -11.51
CA ALA A 170 7.39 -9.11 -10.80
C ALA A 170 7.19 -7.90 -11.74
N ILE A 171 8.16 -7.64 -12.62
CA ILE A 171 8.07 -6.58 -13.65
C ILE A 171 6.90 -6.84 -14.60
N VAL A 172 6.76 -8.07 -15.12
CA VAL A 172 5.71 -8.43 -16.08
C VAL A 172 4.33 -8.30 -15.45
N LEU A 173 4.16 -8.84 -14.23
CA LEU A 173 2.92 -8.74 -13.47
C LEU A 173 2.54 -7.28 -13.22
N SER A 174 3.46 -6.49 -12.64
CA SER A 174 3.21 -5.09 -12.31
C SER A 174 2.96 -4.24 -13.56
N SER A 175 3.63 -4.56 -14.67
CA SER A 175 3.39 -3.91 -15.96
C SER A 175 1.99 -4.19 -16.49
N ALA A 176 1.54 -5.44 -16.43
CA ALA A 176 0.20 -5.82 -16.86
C ALA A 176 -0.87 -5.11 -16.02
N VAL A 177 -0.65 -5.06 -14.70
CA VAL A 177 -1.51 -4.34 -13.75
C VAL A 177 -1.60 -2.84 -14.10
N ILE A 178 -0.47 -2.16 -14.31
CA ILE A 178 -0.47 -0.73 -14.67
C ILE A 178 -1.17 -0.50 -16.02
N GLN A 179 -0.94 -1.38 -16.99
CA GLN A 179 -1.58 -1.30 -18.31
C GLN A 179 -3.10 -1.50 -18.27
N SER A 180 -3.64 -2.11 -17.21
CA SER A 180 -5.08 -2.20 -17.00
C SER A 180 -5.75 -0.85 -16.78
N GLY A 181 -4.97 0.20 -16.45
CA GLY A 181 -5.46 1.56 -16.22
C GLY A 181 -5.87 1.85 -14.78
N CYS A 182 -5.40 1.05 -13.81
CA CYS A 182 -5.62 1.28 -12.39
C CYS A 182 -5.10 2.65 -11.93
N ARG A 183 -5.75 3.22 -10.91
CA ARG A 183 -5.32 4.46 -10.26
C ARG A 183 -4.32 4.21 -9.12
N LYS A 184 -4.46 3.10 -8.42
CA LYS A 184 -3.61 2.75 -7.29
C LYS A 184 -3.05 1.35 -7.45
N LEU A 185 -1.74 1.23 -7.28
CA LEU A 185 -1.04 -0.04 -7.21
C LEU A 185 -0.27 -0.13 -5.89
N SER A 186 -0.52 -1.17 -5.10
CA SER A 186 0.35 -1.61 -4.01
C SER A 186 1.01 -2.93 -4.38
N PHE A 187 2.33 -3.00 -4.28
CA PHE A 187 3.09 -4.22 -4.48
C PHE A 187 3.99 -4.46 -3.28
N ASP A 188 3.71 -5.51 -2.52
CA ASP A 188 4.42 -5.85 -1.31
C ASP A 188 5.01 -7.27 -1.45
N SER A 189 6.28 -7.44 -1.11
CA SER A 189 6.92 -8.74 -1.09
C SER A 189 7.92 -8.86 0.05
N TYR A 190 7.77 -9.89 0.87
CA TYR A 190 8.69 -10.19 1.96
C TYR A 190 9.79 -11.12 1.42
N HIS A 191 11.04 -10.65 1.39
CA HIS A 191 12.23 -11.39 0.98
C HIS A 191 12.22 -12.05 -0.41
N VAL A 192 12.59 -11.27 -1.42
CA VAL A 192 13.01 -11.83 -2.72
C VAL A 192 14.53 -11.98 -2.71
N GLY A 193 15.00 -13.20 -2.96
CA GLY A 193 16.41 -13.55 -3.01
C GLY A 193 17.10 -12.93 -4.21
N ASN A 194 18.41 -12.71 -4.09
CA ASN A 194 19.29 -12.12 -5.10
C ASN A 194 19.37 -13.01 -6.35
N HIS A 195 18.36 -12.94 -7.20
CA HIS A 195 18.45 -13.43 -8.56
C HIS A 195 18.89 -12.26 -9.43
N ILE A 196 20.19 -12.26 -9.74
CA ILE A 196 20.76 -11.34 -10.70
C ILE A 196 20.23 -11.69 -12.09
N GLY A 197 19.05 -11.15 -12.42
CA GLY A 197 18.51 -11.19 -13.75
C GLY A 197 19.39 -10.34 -14.66
N PHE A 198 20.24 -10.98 -15.46
CA PHE A 198 20.90 -10.31 -16.58
C PHE A 198 20.04 -10.52 -17.82
N GLY A 199 19.19 -9.54 -18.13
CA GLY A 199 18.37 -9.55 -19.33
C GLY A 199 17.99 -8.14 -19.75
N PRO A 200 17.78 -7.88 -21.06
CA PRO A 200 17.15 -6.64 -21.47
C PRO A 200 15.73 -6.58 -20.91
N LEU A 201 15.30 -5.37 -20.48
CA LEU A 201 13.88 -5.11 -20.21
C LEU A 201 13.06 -5.54 -21.44
N PRO A 202 11.88 -6.17 -21.27
CA PRO A 202 11.09 -6.63 -22.39
C PRO A 202 10.72 -5.44 -23.28
N SER A 203 11.02 -5.49 -24.58
CA SER A 203 10.81 -4.36 -25.52
C SER A 203 9.36 -3.86 -25.64
N ASN A 204 8.39 -4.57 -25.05
CA ASN A 204 6.97 -4.24 -25.02
C ASN A 204 6.54 -3.46 -23.75
N THR A 205 7.46 -3.06 -22.86
CA THR A 205 7.18 -2.22 -21.69
C THR A 205 7.20 -0.72 -22.00
N LEU A 206 6.63 -0.29 -23.13
CA LEU A 206 6.20 1.10 -23.29
C LEU A 206 5.01 1.34 -22.35
N LEU A 207 5.35 1.53 -21.08
CA LEU A 207 4.40 1.68 -19.98
C LEU A 207 3.79 3.06 -20.06
N THR A 208 2.51 3.12 -20.43
CA THR A 208 1.73 4.34 -20.34
C THR A 208 0.93 4.29 -19.04
N ALA A 209 1.56 4.71 -17.93
CA ALA A 209 0.94 4.77 -16.61
C ALA A 209 0.06 6.04 -16.44
N THR A 210 -0.72 6.38 -17.46
CA THR A 210 -1.37 7.70 -17.59
C THR A 210 -2.42 8.00 -16.51
N ARG A 211 -3.04 6.95 -15.95
CA ARG A 211 -4.07 7.05 -14.90
C ARG A 211 -3.53 6.77 -13.49
N LEU A 212 -2.27 6.39 -13.35
CA LEU A 212 -1.70 5.99 -12.07
C LEU A 212 -1.53 7.23 -11.17
N GLU A 213 -2.28 7.28 -10.08
CA GLU A 213 -2.30 8.36 -9.09
C GLU A 213 -1.49 7.99 -7.83
N SER A 214 -1.43 6.70 -7.48
CA SER A 214 -0.68 6.19 -6.32
C SER A 214 0.11 4.94 -6.66
N LEU A 215 1.40 4.94 -6.33
CA LEU A 215 2.27 3.76 -6.43
C LEU A 215 2.90 3.49 -5.06
N ALA A 216 2.64 2.31 -4.50
CA ALA A 216 3.27 1.83 -3.28
C ALA A 216 4.01 0.53 -3.57
N ILE A 217 5.29 0.47 -3.21
CA ILE A 217 6.12 -0.72 -3.38
C ILE A 217 6.91 -0.98 -2.10
N GLY A 218 6.56 -2.04 -1.38
CA GLY A 218 7.30 -2.56 -0.22
C GLY A 218 8.02 -3.86 -0.57
N SER A 219 9.25 -3.79 -1.08
CA SER A 219 9.92 -4.98 -1.62
C SER A 219 11.45 -4.88 -1.62
N SER A 220 12.13 -6.01 -1.34
CA SER A 220 13.58 -6.12 -1.53
C SER A 220 13.98 -6.07 -3.01
N LEU A 221 13.04 -6.25 -3.95
CA LEU A 221 13.27 -6.05 -5.39
C LEU A 221 13.75 -4.62 -5.72
N LEU A 222 13.48 -3.66 -4.84
CA LEU A 222 13.99 -2.30 -4.99
C LEU A 222 15.53 -2.22 -4.98
N GLU A 223 16.22 -3.25 -4.49
CA GLU A 223 17.68 -3.37 -4.57
C GLU A 223 18.17 -3.89 -5.95
N GLU A 224 17.28 -4.49 -6.75
CA GLU A 224 17.61 -5.17 -8.01
C GLU A 224 17.56 -4.23 -9.21
N TYR A 225 18.71 -3.99 -9.85
CA TYR A 225 18.88 -2.98 -10.93
C TYR A 225 17.80 -3.00 -12.02
N LEU A 226 17.34 -4.17 -12.47
CA LEU A 226 16.29 -4.26 -13.49
C LEU A 226 14.95 -3.71 -13.01
N PHE A 227 14.59 -4.00 -11.76
CA PHE A 227 13.37 -3.51 -11.14
C PHE A 227 13.45 -1.99 -10.92
N GLN A 228 14.62 -1.49 -10.51
CA GLN A 228 14.90 -0.06 -10.40
C GLN A 228 14.68 0.67 -11.73
N ARG A 229 15.22 0.12 -12.84
CA ARG A 229 15.02 0.68 -14.18
C ARG A 229 13.57 0.64 -14.64
N TRP A 230 12.85 -0.41 -14.28
CA TRP A 230 11.42 -0.50 -14.55
C TRP A 230 10.64 0.59 -13.80
N ILE A 231 10.90 0.79 -12.50
CA ILE A 231 10.28 1.87 -11.71
C ILE A 231 10.58 3.24 -12.32
N GLU A 232 11.84 3.52 -12.65
CA GLU A 232 12.21 4.76 -13.35
C GLU A 232 11.37 4.97 -14.62
N GLY A 233 11.18 3.92 -15.41
CA GLY A 233 10.34 3.92 -16.60
C GLY A 233 8.87 4.20 -16.30
N VAL A 234 8.30 3.59 -15.25
CA VAL A 234 6.92 3.85 -14.80
C VAL A 234 6.76 5.31 -14.39
N LEU A 235 7.64 5.81 -13.53
CA LEU A 235 7.56 7.16 -12.97
C LEU A 235 7.73 8.25 -14.04
N GLN A 236 8.56 8.02 -15.06
CA GLN A 236 8.69 8.95 -16.20
C GLN A 236 7.42 9.03 -17.06
N ASN A 237 6.53 8.02 -16.99
CA ASN A 237 5.32 7.92 -17.78
C ASN A 237 4.03 7.97 -16.95
N ALA A 238 4.11 8.46 -15.70
CA ALA A 238 2.99 8.60 -14.77
C ALA A 238 2.69 10.08 -14.46
N PRO A 239 2.09 10.85 -15.40
CA PRO A 239 1.82 12.28 -15.21
C PRO A 239 0.79 12.58 -14.12
N ALA A 240 -0.09 11.62 -13.80
CA ALA A 240 -1.13 11.72 -12.79
C ALA A 240 -0.64 11.39 -11.37
N LEU A 241 0.61 10.93 -11.21
CA LEU A 241 1.12 10.41 -9.94
C LEU A 241 1.15 11.50 -8.88
N ALA A 242 0.35 11.31 -7.82
CA ALA A 242 0.22 12.19 -6.68
C ALA A 242 0.84 11.62 -5.40
N SER A 243 0.94 10.28 -5.31
CA SER A 243 1.49 9.57 -4.15
C SER A 243 2.51 8.51 -4.58
N LEU A 244 3.68 8.51 -3.95
CA LEU A 244 4.74 7.52 -4.14
C LEU A 244 5.21 6.99 -2.78
N SER A 245 5.11 5.69 -2.57
CA SER A 245 5.67 4.99 -1.41
C SER A 245 6.66 3.93 -1.89
N LEU A 246 7.90 3.99 -1.43
CA LEU A 246 8.93 3.01 -1.72
C LEU A 246 9.55 2.56 -0.40
N GLN A 247 9.55 1.27 -0.13
CA GLN A 247 10.03 0.70 1.12
C GLN A 247 10.90 -0.51 0.84
N ILE A 248 12.16 -0.48 1.27
CA ILE A 248 13.05 -1.64 1.20
C ILE A 248 13.05 -2.35 2.56
N PRO A 249 12.29 -3.46 2.72
CA PRO A 249 12.28 -4.19 3.97
C PRO A 249 13.66 -4.82 4.24
N GLY A 250 14.17 -4.65 5.47
CA GLY A 250 15.36 -5.37 5.96
C GLY A 250 16.73 -4.69 5.77
N VAL A 251 16.80 -3.49 5.18
CA VAL A 251 18.07 -2.75 4.94
C VAL A 251 18.88 -2.49 6.22
N ALA A 252 18.24 -2.43 7.38
CA ALA A 252 18.92 -2.24 8.67
C ALA A 252 19.95 -3.34 9.02
N LYS A 253 19.87 -4.54 8.43
CA LYS A 253 20.89 -5.59 8.62
C LYS A 253 22.21 -5.29 7.90
N ALA A 254 22.18 -4.53 6.81
CA ALA A 254 23.36 -4.29 5.97
C ALA A 254 24.28 -3.18 6.51
N SER A 255 23.74 -2.14 7.13
CA SER A 255 24.52 -0.99 7.62
C SER A 255 25.41 -1.33 8.83
N ASN A 256 25.02 -2.31 9.64
CA ASN A 256 25.84 -2.83 10.76
C ASN A 256 26.88 -3.88 10.31
N MET A 257 26.75 -4.46 9.12
CA MET A 257 27.80 -5.26 8.50
C MET A 257 28.76 -4.36 7.71
N LYS A 258 29.47 -3.48 8.43
CA LYS A 258 30.63 -2.75 7.90
C LYS A 258 31.70 -3.73 7.40
N GLY A 259 31.62 -4.17 6.14
CA GLY A 259 32.76 -4.81 5.49
C GLY A 259 32.51 -5.80 4.34
N LEU A 260 31.30 -6.26 4.05
CA LEU A 260 31.16 -7.40 3.11
C LEU A 260 30.07 -7.33 2.03
N SER A 261 29.25 -6.29 1.94
CA SER A 261 28.37 -6.11 0.79
C SER A 261 28.68 -4.79 0.07
N PRO A 262 28.81 -4.76 -1.27
CA PRO A 262 28.69 -3.50 -1.98
C PRO A 262 27.35 -2.90 -1.56
N GLY A 263 27.36 -1.65 -1.09
CA GLY A 263 26.12 -0.93 -0.82
C GLY A 263 25.22 -0.99 -2.06
N PRO A 264 23.89 -0.91 -1.88
CA PRO A 264 22.96 -0.95 -3.00
C PRO A 264 23.45 0.02 -4.09
N PRO A 265 23.35 -0.36 -5.38
CA PRO A 265 23.81 0.50 -6.47
C PRO A 265 23.18 1.88 -6.29
N PRO A 266 23.92 2.98 -6.52
CA PRO A 266 23.43 4.31 -6.24
C PRO A 266 22.16 4.56 -7.05
N TRP A 267 21.03 4.55 -6.35
CA TRP A 267 19.74 4.86 -6.94
C TRP A 267 19.77 6.28 -7.46
N ARG A 268 19.56 6.45 -8.76
CA ARG A 268 19.56 7.77 -9.43
C ARG A 268 18.20 8.02 -10.06
N LEU A 269 17.17 8.00 -9.22
CA LEU A 269 15.81 8.34 -9.58
C LEU A 269 15.70 9.83 -9.94
N SER A 270 16.00 10.15 -11.19
CA SER A 270 15.65 11.43 -11.79
C SER A 270 14.37 11.25 -12.59
N PHE A 271 13.24 11.62 -12.00
CA PHE A 271 11.95 11.67 -12.68
C PHE A 271 11.23 12.98 -12.36
N ARG A 272 10.18 13.27 -13.12
CA ARG A 272 9.31 14.42 -12.87
C ARG A 272 7.86 13.96 -12.86
N ALA A 273 7.28 13.92 -11.67
CA ALA A 273 5.85 13.72 -11.46
C ALA A 273 5.25 15.06 -11.02
N PRO A 274 4.67 15.86 -11.93
CA PRO A 274 4.28 17.24 -11.62
C PRO A 274 3.15 17.36 -10.58
N LEU A 275 2.43 16.28 -10.31
CA LEU A 275 1.35 16.25 -9.32
C LEU A 275 1.76 15.58 -8.01
N LEU A 276 3.03 15.16 -7.86
CA LEU A 276 3.51 14.45 -6.69
C LEU A 276 3.41 15.35 -5.44
N GLN A 277 2.57 14.92 -4.49
CA GLN A 277 2.30 15.64 -3.24
C GLN A 277 2.66 14.80 -2.01
N HIS A 278 2.66 13.47 -2.14
CA HIS A 278 2.92 12.56 -1.05
C HIS A 278 4.11 11.66 -1.39
N LEU A 279 5.11 11.63 -0.52
CA LEU A 279 6.30 10.81 -0.67
C LEU A 279 6.57 10.04 0.62
N SER A 280 6.65 8.72 0.53
CA SER A 280 7.08 7.83 1.60
C SER A 280 8.31 7.05 1.17
N LEU A 281 9.38 7.11 1.95
CA LEU A 281 10.63 6.41 1.68
C LEU A 281 11.08 5.64 2.92
N GLU A 282 11.35 4.35 2.74
CA GLU A 282 12.01 3.51 3.75
C GLU A 282 13.25 2.79 3.22
N GLY A 283 14.37 2.90 3.94
CA GLY A 283 15.59 2.15 3.64
C GLY A 283 16.44 2.74 2.52
N PHE A 284 16.28 4.04 2.21
CA PHE A 284 17.01 4.74 1.14
C PHE A 284 18.14 5.61 1.66
N ASP A 285 19.17 5.83 0.83
CA ASP A 285 20.22 6.81 1.10
C ASP A 285 19.68 8.24 0.93
N VAL A 286 20.17 9.16 1.77
CA VAL A 286 19.85 10.59 1.71
C VAL A 286 20.11 11.22 0.34
N ALA A 287 21.06 10.72 -0.45
CA ALA A 287 21.31 11.18 -1.81
C ALA A 287 20.10 10.96 -2.74
N VAL A 288 19.34 9.87 -2.56
CA VAL A 288 18.11 9.61 -3.32
C VAL A 288 17.04 10.63 -2.94
N LEU A 289 16.86 10.84 -1.63
CA LEU A 289 15.91 11.80 -1.09
C LEU A 289 16.20 13.22 -1.63
N ALA A 290 17.48 13.62 -1.62
CA ALA A 290 17.93 14.91 -2.14
C ALA A 290 17.54 15.12 -3.62
N VAL A 291 17.79 14.11 -4.46
CA VAL A 291 17.43 14.16 -5.89
C VAL A 291 15.91 14.28 -6.05
N ILE A 292 15.12 13.48 -5.33
CA ILE A 292 13.65 13.51 -5.45
C ILE A 292 13.11 14.87 -5.01
N ILE A 293 13.54 15.39 -3.85
CA ILE A 293 13.12 16.71 -3.36
C ILE A 293 13.49 17.80 -4.36
N SER A 294 14.69 17.77 -4.93
CA SER A 294 15.13 18.77 -5.91
C SER A 294 14.26 18.81 -7.18
N CYS A 295 13.65 17.67 -7.55
CA CYS A 295 12.75 17.57 -8.69
C CYS A 295 11.28 17.88 -8.34
N HIS A 296 10.90 17.82 -7.06
CA HIS A 296 9.51 17.89 -6.60
C HIS A 296 9.36 18.83 -5.38
N PRO A 297 9.51 20.16 -5.57
CA PRO A 297 9.41 21.13 -4.47
C PRO A 297 7.99 21.27 -3.88
N ASP A 298 6.97 20.76 -4.59
CA ASP A 298 5.56 20.87 -4.20
C ASP A 298 5.06 19.73 -3.28
N ILE A 299 5.97 18.89 -2.78
CA ILE A 299 5.64 17.83 -1.82
C ILE A 299 5.00 18.45 -0.56
N LYS A 300 3.85 17.90 -0.18
CA LYS A 300 3.04 18.30 0.98
C LYS A 300 3.21 17.37 2.18
N SER A 301 3.39 16.06 1.95
CA SER A 301 3.64 15.11 3.04
C SER A 301 4.91 14.29 2.82
N LEU A 302 5.81 14.44 3.77
CA LEU A 302 7.05 13.74 4.03
C LEU A 302 6.93 12.47 4.88
N GLU A 303 7.02 11.22 4.40
CA GLU A 303 7.22 10.06 5.29
C GLU A 303 8.62 9.47 5.15
N LEU A 304 9.39 9.43 6.24
CA LEU A 304 10.79 8.99 6.26
C LEU A 304 11.03 7.94 7.32
N ASN A 305 11.51 6.76 6.91
CA ASN A 305 11.89 5.71 7.84
C ASN A 305 13.25 5.11 7.45
N ARG A 306 14.17 4.96 8.40
CA ARG A 306 15.47 4.29 8.19
C ARG A 306 16.26 4.87 7.02
N ILE A 307 16.34 6.19 6.93
CA ILE A 307 17.12 6.84 5.87
C ILE A 307 18.61 6.74 6.20
N GLY A 308 19.41 6.36 5.21
CA GLY A 308 20.86 6.28 5.30
C GLY A 308 21.49 7.67 5.29
N TRP A 309 21.52 8.34 6.43
CA TRP A 309 22.17 9.64 6.59
C TRP A 309 23.70 9.49 6.57
N THR A 310 24.35 10.30 5.75
CA THR A 310 25.82 10.42 5.72
C THR A 310 26.19 11.87 6.07
N GLU A 311 27.30 12.08 6.78
CA GLU A 311 27.67 13.37 7.40
C GLU A 311 27.87 14.55 6.41
N SER A 312 27.76 14.35 5.09
CA SER A 312 28.29 15.29 4.09
C SER A 312 27.42 15.56 2.85
N THR A 313 26.14 15.17 2.81
CA THR A 313 25.46 14.94 1.52
C THR A 313 24.24 15.79 1.17
N LEU A 314 23.64 16.54 2.10
CA LEU A 314 22.56 17.45 1.74
C LEU A 314 23.10 18.84 1.39
N ASP A 315 22.80 19.26 0.16
CA ASP A 315 23.03 20.61 -0.31
C ASP A 315 22.20 21.58 0.54
N PRO A 316 22.79 22.61 1.18
CA PRO A 316 22.09 23.58 2.02
C PRO A 316 21.00 24.39 1.28
N HIS A 317 20.79 24.15 -0.02
CA HIS A 317 19.81 24.83 -0.85
C HIS A 317 18.52 24.02 -1.10
N LEU A 318 18.34 22.84 -0.49
CA LEU A 318 17.08 22.10 -0.61
C LEU A 318 15.97 22.83 0.15
N ARG A 319 14.84 23.02 -0.54
CA ARG A 319 13.66 23.75 -0.05
C ARG A 319 12.41 22.93 -0.28
N LEU A 320 11.58 22.86 0.75
CA LEU A 320 10.26 22.21 0.70
C LEU A 320 9.16 23.22 1.10
N PRO A 321 8.87 24.22 0.26
CA PRO A 321 7.98 25.33 0.62
C PRO A 321 6.53 24.93 0.86
N SER A 322 6.09 23.79 0.30
CA SER A 322 4.71 23.31 0.36
C SER A 322 4.49 22.22 1.43
N LEU A 323 5.54 21.88 2.19
CA LEU A 323 5.50 20.80 3.17
C LEU A 323 4.57 21.18 4.33
N MET A 324 3.62 20.30 4.62
CA MET A 324 2.63 20.48 5.69
C MET A 324 2.68 19.35 6.71
N LEU A 325 3.15 18.16 6.32
CA LEU A 325 3.24 17.00 7.20
C LEU A 325 4.61 16.32 7.04
N ILE A 326 5.26 16.03 8.16
CA ILE A 326 6.43 15.15 8.22
C ILE A 326 6.10 14.01 9.18
N SER A 327 6.25 12.77 8.76
CA SER A 327 6.09 11.59 9.60
C SER A 327 7.29 10.67 9.50
N GLY A 328 7.64 9.97 10.58
CA GLY A 328 8.78 9.07 10.57
C GLY A 328 9.43 8.85 11.92
N GLN A 329 10.60 8.21 11.90
CA GLN A 329 11.42 8.06 13.12
C GLN A 329 12.02 9.40 13.52
N ALA A 330 12.11 9.66 14.83
CA ALA A 330 12.61 10.94 15.35
C ALA A 330 14.00 11.33 14.81
N ASN A 331 14.90 10.36 14.61
CA ASN A 331 16.23 10.61 14.05
C ASN A 331 16.18 11.08 12.58
N ASP A 332 15.35 10.44 11.75
CA ASP A 332 15.20 10.81 10.33
C ASP A 332 14.58 12.21 10.19
N VAL A 333 13.56 12.49 11.02
CA VAL A 333 12.92 13.80 11.06
C VAL A 333 13.90 14.88 11.54
N ASP A 334 14.68 14.62 12.59
CA ASP A 334 15.70 15.55 13.11
C ASP A 334 16.74 15.90 12.03
N HIS A 335 17.28 14.88 11.36
CA HIS A 335 18.25 15.07 10.30
C HIS A 335 17.69 15.86 9.11
N LEU A 336 16.44 15.59 8.70
CA LEU A 336 15.78 16.36 7.65
C LEU A 336 15.64 17.84 8.02
N LEU A 337 15.16 18.13 9.24
CA LEU A 337 14.95 19.49 9.73
C LEU A 337 16.24 20.31 9.80
N ARG A 338 17.38 19.67 10.08
CA ARG A 338 18.69 20.34 10.05
C ARG A 338 19.22 20.60 8.65
N ALA A 339 18.76 19.83 7.67
CA ALA A 339 19.37 19.80 6.35
C ALA A 339 18.56 20.51 5.26
N VAL A 340 17.27 20.76 5.48
CA VAL A 340 16.36 21.39 4.51
C VAL A 340 15.86 22.72 5.07
N GLU A 341 15.80 23.73 4.21
CA GLU A 341 15.15 25.00 4.57
C GLU A 341 13.63 24.78 4.61
N MET A 342 13.10 24.87 5.83
CA MET A 342 11.72 24.56 6.15
C MET A 342 10.77 25.73 5.81
N PRO A 343 9.49 25.43 5.53
CA PRO A 343 8.51 26.46 5.22
C PRO A 343 8.20 27.34 6.45
N THR A 344 7.72 28.55 6.17
CA THR A 344 7.25 29.50 7.20
C THR A 344 5.78 29.29 7.58
N ILE A 345 5.14 28.26 7.01
CA ILE A 345 3.75 27.89 7.25
C ILE A 345 3.72 26.80 8.33
N GLY A 346 2.68 26.79 9.16
CA GLY A 346 2.47 25.79 10.20
C GLY A 346 2.55 24.35 9.67
N MET A 347 3.42 23.53 10.28
CA MET A 347 3.63 22.12 9.91
C MET A 347 3.14 21.16 10.99
N ASP A 348 2.71 19.98 10.56
CA ASP A 348 2.44 18.84 11.42
C ASP A 348 3.64 17.88 11.40
N ILE A 349 4.03 17.38 12.57
CA ILE A 349 5.08 16.39 12.73
C ILE A 349 4.49 15.18 13.44
N ASP A 350 4.59 13.98 12.87
CA ASP A 350 4.06 12.74 13.43
C ASP A 350 5.17 11.69 13.63
N LEU A 351 5.58 11.48 14.87
CA LEU A 351 6.71 10.62 15.22
C LEU A 351 6.25 9.19 15.44
N ARG A 352 6.78 8.30 14.61
CA ARG A 352 6.53 6.87 14.67
C ARG A 352 7.61 6.14 15.46
N LEU A 353 7.21 5.01 16.04
CA LEU A 353 8.13 4.11 16.72
C LEU A 353 9.11 3.48 15.74
N GLY A 354 10.32 3.19 16.20
CA GLY A 354 11.26 2.37 15.44
C GLY A 354 10.96 0.89 15.67
N ASP A 355 11.00 0.07 14.61
CA ASP A 355 10.93 -1.38 14.80
C ASP A 355 12.27 -1.89 15.36
N SER A 356 12.18 -2.77 16.37
CA SER A 356 13.32 -3.58 16.80
C SER A 356 13.78 -4.49 15.67
N TRP A 357 15.09 -4.69 15.58
CA TRP A 357 15.77 -5.35 14.45
C TRP A 357 15.51 -6.86 14.31
N ASP A 358 14.72 -7.45 15.20
CA ASP A 358 14.37 -8.86 15.20
C ASP A 358 12.92 -9.04 14.75
N PHE A 359 12.76 -9.63 13.57
CA PHE A 359 11.49 -9.87 12.86
C PHE A 359 10.57 -10.91 13.52
N GLU A 360 10.77 -11.21 14.79
CA GLU A 360 9.85 -12.00 15.60
C GLU A 360 9.69 -11.29 16.95
N GLU A 361 8.59 -10.55 17.10
CA GLU A 361 8.11 -10.05 18.40
C GLU A 361 9.07 -9.18 19.21
N GLY A 362 10.04 -8.50 18.57
CA GLY A 362 10.86 -7.55 19.30
C GLY A 362 10.04 -6.32 19.75
N PRO A 363 10.28 -5.77 20.96
CA PRO A 363 9.53 -4.62 21.44
C PRO A 363 9.84 -3.39 20.59
N MET A 364 8.81 -2.67 20.13
CA MET A 364 8.98 -1.36 19.51
C MET A 364 9.81 -0.45 20.43
N ILE A 365 10.87 0.15 19.90
CA ILE A 365 11.86 0.87 20.70
C ILE A 365 11.56 2.37 20.62
N PHE A 366 11.34 2.98 21.77
CA PHE A 366 11.34 4.43 21.91
C PHE A 366 12.78 4.93 22.06
N ASP A 367 13.34 5.54 21.02
CA ASP A 367 14.67 6.14 21.06
C ASP A 367 14.64 7.53 21.71
N ALA A 368 14.78 7.56 23.04
CA ALA A 368 14.75 8.79 23.82
C ALA A 368 15.81 9.83 23.39
N MET A 369 16.98 9.39 22.94
CA MET A 369 18.06 10.30 22.53
C MET A 369 17.74 10.98 21.21
N SER A 370 17.20 10.25 20.24
CA SER A 370 16.77 10.82 18.96
C SER A 370 15.58 11.78 19.13
N HIS A 371 14.63 11.44 20.01
CA HIS A 371 13.54 12.36 20.36
C HIS A 371 14.07 13.63 21.02
N LEU A 372 15.04 13.53 21.94
CA LEU A 372 15.65 14.70 22.59
C LEU A 372 16.37 15.60 21.58
N ALA A 373 17.15 15.01 20.68
CA ALA A 373 17.87 15.73 19.63
C ALA A 373 16.89 16.49 18.72
N LEU A 374 15.79 15.83 18.32
CA LEU A 374 14.71 16.47 17.58
C LEU A 374 14.10 17.64 18.34
N MET A 375 13.73 17.49 19.61
CA MET A 375 13.15 18.58 20.39
C MET A 375 14.09 19.79 20.50
N HIS A 376 15.41 19.57 20.63
CA HIS A 376 16.39 20.66 20.59
C HIS A 376 16.44 21.37 19.23
N THR A 377 16.36 20.62 18.12
CA THR A 377 16.28 21.20 16.78
C THR A 377 15.00 22.03 16.61
N LEU A 378 13.85 21.51 17.03
CA LEU A 378 12.58 22.23 16.97
C LEU A 378 12.62 23.51 17.83
N ALA A 379 13.14 23.44 19.06
CA ALA A 379 13.25 24.58 19.97
C ALA A 379 14.21 25.68 19.47
N SER A 380 15.25 25.31 18.71
CA SER A 380 16.24 26.26 18.20
C SER A 380 15.89 26.87 16.84
N SER A 381 15.04 26.19 16.07
CA SER A 381 14.69 26.58 14.70
C SER A 381 13.51 27.57 14.61
N PHE A 382 12.79 27.80 15.71
CA PHE A 382 11.61 28.68 15.77
C PHE A 382 10.60 28.37 14.65
N LEU A 383 10.46 27.09 14.31
CA LEU A 383 9.54 26.66 13.27
C LEU A 383 8.10 26.75 13.78
N PRO A 384 7.15 27.26 12.97
CA PRO A 384 5.75 27.21 13.32
C PRO A 384 5.25 25.76 13.23
N ILE A 385 5.08 25.10 14.37
CA ILE A 385 4.60 23.72 14.44
C ILE A 385 3.13 23.76 14.89
N ARG A 386 2.24 23.29 14.03
CA ARG A 386 0.81 23.21 14.33
C ARG A 386 0.51 22.02 15.23
N SER A 387 0.97 20.82 14.84
CA SER A 387 0.79 19.63 15.67
C SER A 387 2.04 18.77 15.76
N LEU A 388 2.28 18.22 16.95
CA LEU A 388 3.33 17.25 17.22
C LEU A 388 2.72 15.94 17.76
N GLY A 389 2.72 14.90 16.94
CA GLY A 389 2.35 13.53 17.28
C GLY A 389 3.56 12.77 17.83
N ILE A 390 3.40 12.11 18.97
CA ILE A 390 4.42 11.23 19.56
C ILE A 390 3.78 9.91 19.93
N VAL A 391 4.25 8.83 19.33
CA VAL A 391 3.83 7.47 19.66
C VAL A 391 4.79 6.89 20.70
N PHE A 392 4.24 6.31 21.77
CA PHE A 392 4.97 5.58 22.80
C PHE A 392 4.57 4.10 22.76
N PRO A 393 5.54 3.18 22.92
CA PRO A 393 5.30 1.73 22.80
C PRO A 393 4.62 1.15 24.04
N SER A 394 4.63 1.87 25.17
CA SER A 394 4.00 1.46 26.41
C SER A 394 3.76 2.65 27.34
N LEU A 395 2.90 2.45 28.35
CA LEU A 395 2.68 3.42 29.43
C LEU A 395 3.96 3.63 30.27
N GLU A 396 4.77 2.58 30.46
CA GLU A 396 6.01 2.67 31.24
C GLU A 396 6.98 3.67 30.58
N CYS A 397 7.17 3.56 29.26
CA CYS A 397 7.99 4.49 28.48
C CYS A 397 7.51 5.94 28.53
N PHE A 398 6.20 6.16 28.71
CA PHE A 398 5.63 7.50 28.85
C PHE A 398 5.82 8.08 30.26
N THR A 399 5.76 7.23 31.30
CA THR A 399 5.82 7.67 32.70
C THR A 399 7.24 7.86 33.23
N GLU A 400 8.24 7.23 32.62
CA GLU A 400 9.63 7.45 32.98
C GLU A 400 10.13 8.82 32.46
N PRO A 401 11.07 9.48 33.17
CA PRO A 401 11.68 10.69 32.68
C PRO A 401 12.48 10.40 31.40
N PHE A 402 11.85 10.64 30.26
CA PHE A 402 12.36 10.36 28.92
C PHE A 402 13.50 11.28 28.50
N PHE A 403 13.59 12.49 29.07
CA PHE A 403 14.71 13.41 28.85
C PHE A 403 15.63 13.47 30.07
N PRO A 404 16.96 13.48 29.86
CA PRO A 404 17.92 13.62 30.96
C PRO A 404 17.65 14.92 31.73
N THR A 405 17.50 14.77 33.04
CA THR A 405 17.11 15.85 33.97
C THR A 405 18.31 16.64 34.49
N ASP A 406 19.40 16.73 33.73
CA ASP A 406 20.57 17.51 34.17
C ASP A 406 20.14 18.98 34.39
N PRO A 407 20.22 19.50 35.63
CA PRO A 407 19.73 20.84 35.96
C PRO A 407 20.45 21.97 35.22
N GLN A 408 21.57 21.68 34.53
CA GLN A 408 22.31 22.68 33.74
C GLN A 408 21.82 22.81 32.30
N THR A 409 21.13 21.80 31.75
CA THR A 409 20.59 21.85 30.39
C THR A 409 19.16 22.36 30.40
N ALA A 410 18.90 23.46 29.69
CA ALA A 410 17.53 23.96 29.50
C ALA A 410 16.68 22.87 28.82
N ARG A 411 15.54 22.56 29.44
CA ARG A 411 14.58 21.57 28.94
C ARG A 411 14.00 22.06 27.60
N PRO A 412 14.25 21.39 26.46
CA PRO A 412 13.83 21.89 25.14
C PRO A 412 12.31 22.11 25.05
N GLU A 413 11.51 21.32 25.75
CA GLU A 413 10.06 21.45 25.84
C GLU A 413 9.57 22.79 26.39
N THR A 414 10.41 23.52 27.15
CA THR A 414 10.05 24.85 27.66
C THR A 414 10.15 25.95 26.60
N CYS A 415 10.77 25.64 25.46
CA CYS A 415 11.01 26.55 24.35
C CYS A 415 10.25 26.12 23.07
N LEU A 416 9.46 25.05 23.12
CA LEU A 416 8.69 24.59 21.97
C LEU A 416 7.42 25.45 21.80
N GLU A 417 7.28 26.06 20.64
CA GLU A 417 6.05 26.71 20.20
C GLU A 417 5.25 25.72 19.32
N VAL A 418 4.37 24.95 19.97
CA VAL A 418 3.51 23.95 19.32
C VAL A 418 2.06 24.20 19.71
N GLU A 419 1.14 24.30 18.74
CA GLU A 419 -0.28 24.56 19.06
C GLU A 419 -0.97 23.33 19.70
N THR A 420 -0.65 22.13 19.20
CA THR A 420 -1.27 20.88 19.64
C THR A 420 -0.24 19.76 19.77
N ILE A 421 -0.26 19.05 20.90
CA ILE A 421 0.51 17.80 21.06
C ILE A 421 -0.47 16.63 21.11
N TYR A 422 -0.25 15.66 20.23
CA TYR A 422 -0.95 14.39 20.21
C TYR A 422 -0.02 13.30 20.74
N ILE A 423 -0.48 12.56 21.75
CA ILE A 423 0.28 11.46 22.34
C ILE A 423 -0.51 10.18 22.14
N GLU A 424 0.13 9.21 21.51
CA GLU A 424 -0.42 7.88 21.31
C GLU A 424 0.29 6.87 22.20
N LEU A 425 -0.47 6.14 23.00
CA LEU A 425 0.05 5.05 23.83
C LEU A 425 -0.40 3.72 23.21
N GLN A 426 0.57 2.94 22.72
CA GLN A 426 0.30 1.58 22.26
C GLN A 426 0.32 0.62 23.46
N ARG A 427 -0.68 -0.28 23.54
CA ARG A 427 -0.72 -1.38 24.51
C ARG A 427 -0.23 -2.66 23.86
N VAL A 428 0.80 -3.27 24.44
CA VAL A 428 1.50 -4.46 23.92
C VAL A 428 0.62 -5.74 23.85
N LYS A 429 -0.59 -5.77 24.43
CA LYS A 429 -1.40 -7.01 24.52
C LYS A 429 -2.86 -6.94 24.07
N GLU A 430 -3.41 -5.75 23.87
CA GLU A 430 -4.77 -5.55 23.37
C GLU A 430 -4.70 -4.28 22.50
N CYS A 431 -5.26 -4.30 21.28
CA CYS A 431 -5.28 -3.17 20.33
C CYS A 431 -6.12 -1.98 20.83
N ASP A 432 -5.92 -1.56 22.08
CA ASP A 432 -6.48 -0.36 22.67
C ASP A 432 -5.47 0.77 22.49
N VAL A 433 -5.78 1.70 21.58
CA VAL A 433 -5.05 2.95 21.40
C VAL A 433 -5.62 3.97 22.39
N LEU A 434 -4.80 4.42 23.33
CA LEU A 434 -5.13 5.56 24.18
C LEU A 434 -4.54 6.82 23.58
N SER A 435 -5.39 7.62 22.94
CA SER A 435 -5.04 8.93 22.38
C SER A 435 -5.27 10.04 23.41
N LEU A 436 -4.22 10.76 23.76
CA LEU A 436 -4.28 11.96 24.60
C LEU A 436 -4.02 13.19 23.72
N LEU A 437 -5.02 14.07 23.63
CA LEU A 437 -4.88 15.36 22.96
C LEU A 437 -4.60 16.44 24.02
N VAL A 438 -3.42 17.06 23.94
CA VAL A 438 -3.04 18.19 24.79
C VAL A 438 -2.96 19.43 23.91
N SER A 439 -3.94 20.33 24.06
CA SER A 439 -3.89 21.65 23.44
C SER A 439 -3.14 22.59 24.38
N ILE A 440 -2.04 23.19 23.89
CA ILE A 440 -1.23 24.13 24.65
C ILE A 440 -1.70 25.54 24.23
N SER A 441 -2.40 26.22 25.13
CA SER A 441 -2.96 27.56 24.90
C SER A 441 -2.01 28.67 25.31
#